data_AF-A0A965FT51-F1
#
_entry.id   AF-A0A965FT51-F1
#
_cell.length_a   1.000
_cell.length_b   1.000
_cell.length_c   1.000
_cell.angle_alpha   90.00
_cell.angle_beta   90.00
_cell.angle_gamma   90.00
#
_symmetry.space_group_name_H-M   'P 1'
#
loop_
_entity.id
_entity.type
_entity.pdbx_description
1 polymer ?
#
loop_
_entity_poly.entity_id
_entity_poly.type
_entity_poly.pdbx_seq_one_letter_code
_entity_poly.pdbx_strand_id
1 'polypeptide(L)'
;SALQVPPRSAYRVDQDLVAFQRQNAQTLYGESYRIADGVDLRPAIDPILQRWAAVAASPDTPRPMAALINKALRNFQSSGGEPVQSLRSFQRSKEFLDDTIETLVNSANGKQRARAGLLGEIQRDLLAAVDAIPNVGPAYSTARGAFSSSARMREALEAGRAALREGSEVSADAYRAYAPGEQQMFRVGLADSIEQQMARQKRGADVTQLFQTPRTQELLQEVMPQDTAQRIGGVIQSENAMTRSNNVVFGNSATAQRMADDQAFNQMSEVIDTLRNRSVTGAALNYAARVLNKALGFRADEATQIARTLFTADRGSIDDTIAQITRRMGENKAAQFAQMMRAYQSRVVGTASGAAGAAQQPPRRREYTVEQQMPGGSSRLPPDPKPMPPR
;
A
#
# COMPACT_ATOMS: atom_id res chain seq x y z
N SER A 1 22.68 24.09 24.53
CA SER A 1 21.41 23.95 23.81
C SER A 1 21.54 22.88 22.74
N ALA A 2 21.18 21.64 23.06
CA ALA A 2 21.28 20.53 22.13
C ALA A 2 20.08 20.56 21.17
N LEU A 3 20.34 20.54 19.87
CA LEU A 3 19.32 20.33 18.84
C LEU A 3 18.65 18.97 19.11
N GLN A 4 17.44 19.01 19.66
CA GLN A 4 16.50 17.90 19.62
C GLN A 4 16.19 17.61 18.15
N VAL A 5 16.55 16.42 17.68
CA VAL A 5 16.11 15.93 16.37
C VAL A 5 14.59 15.81 16.44
N PRO A 6 13.83 16.50 15.56
CA PRO A 6 12.38 16.48 15.65
C PRO A 6 11.84 15.07 15.39
N PRO A 7 10.68 14.71 15.99
CA PRO A 7 9.93 13.51 15.65
C PRO A 7 9.80 13.41 14.12
N ARG A 8 10.02 12.21 13.56
CA ARG A 8 10.14 12.02 12.11
C ARG A 8 8.89 12.58 11.42
N SER A 9 9.04 13.67 10.69
CA SER A 9 7.96 14.23 9.87
C SER A 9 7.50 13.21 8.83
N ALA A 10 6.24 13.27 8.41
CA ALA A 10 5.76 12.36 7.36
C ALA A 10 6.54 12.54 6.05
N TYR A 11 7.11 13.72 5.81
CA TYR A 11 8.05 13.93 4.71
C TYR A 11 9.28 13.00 4.81
N ARG A 12 9.90 12.88 5.99
CA ARG A 12 11.01 11.94 6.18
C ARG A 12 10.56 10.48 6.04
N VAL A 13 9.37 10.14 6.55
CA VAL A 13 8.81 8.79 6.38
C VAL A 13 8.62 8.45 4.91
N ASP A 14 8.09 9.38 4.13
CA ASP A 14 7.93 9.26 2.68
C ASP A 14 9.30 9.12 1.96
N GLN A 15 10.28 9.95 2.32
CA GLN A 15 11.65 9.83 1.79
C GLN A 15 12.30 8.47 2.12
N ASP A 16 12.16 8.01 3.37
CA ASP A 16 12.67 6.71 3.82
C ASP A 16 11.98 5.57 3.05
N LEU A 17 10.66 5.68 2.83
CA LEU A 17 9.88 4.70 2.06
C LEU A 17 10.32 4.66 0.60
N VAL A 18 10.54 5.82 -0.03
CA VAL A 18 11.05 5.93 -1.40
C VAL A 18 12.47 5.37 -1.50
N ALA A 19 13.35 5.66 -0.54
CA ALA A 19 14.71 5.15 -0.52
C ALA A 19 14.73 3.62 -0.37
N PHE A 20 13.96 3.09 0.59
CA PHE A 20 13.78 1.65 0.82
C PHE A 20 13.18 0.96 -0.41
N GLN A 21 12.16 1.57 -1.03
CA GLN A 21 11.55 1.07 -2.26
C GLN A 21 12.59 0.99 -3.38
N ARG A 22 13.36 2.06 -3.61
CA ARG A 22 14.40 2.08 -4.65
C ARG A 22 15.44 0.99 -4.42
N GLN A 23 15.94 0.84 -3.19
CA GLN A 23 16.95 -0.16 -2.85
C GLN A 23 16.44 -1.59 -3.05
N ASN A 24 15.24 -1.90 -2.54
CA ASN A 24 14.65 -3.23 -2.68
C ASN A 24 14.27 -3.53 -4.13
N ALA A 25 13.65 -2.57 -4.82
CA ALA A 25 13.30 -2.72 -6.23
C ALA A 25 14.56 -2.93 -7.07
N GLN A 26 15.61 -2.14 -6.87
CA GLN A 26 16.87 -2.31 -7.61
C GLN A 26 17.47 -3.69 -7.39
N THR A 27 17.41 -4.22 -6.16
CA THR A 27 17.91 -5.56 -5.84
C THR A 27 17.10 -6.65 -6.55
N LEU A 28 15.77 -6.63 -6.39
CA LEU A 28 14.86 -7.65 -6.94
C LEU A 28 14.76 -7.58 -8.47
N TYR A 29 14.63 -6.38 -9.03
CA TYR A 29 14.68 -6.22 -10.48
C TYR A 29 16.06 -6.59 -11.03
N GLY A 30 17.14 -6.21 -10.36
CA GLY A 30 18.50 -6.61 -10.74
C GLY A 30 18.67 -8.13 -10.80
N GLU A 31 18.10 -8.87 -9.85
CA GLU A 31 18.03 -10.33 -9.89
C GLU A 31 17.17 -10.85 -11.05
N SER A 32 15.96 -10.31 -11.25
CA SER A 32 15.11 -10.70 -12.37
C SER A 32 15.78 -10.47 -13.73
N TYR A 33 16.54 -9.38 -13.88
CA TYR A 33 17.28 -9.09 -15.12
C TYR A 33 18.46 -10.03 -15.33
N ARG A 34 19.12 -10.49 -14.27
CA ARG A 34 20.16 -11.52 -14.37
C ARG A 34 19.57 -12.87 -14.78
N ILE A 35 18.42 -13.24 -14.21
CA ILE A 35 17.72 -14.49 -14.56
C ILE A 35 17.19 -14.46 -16.00
N ALA A 36 16.72 -13.30 -16.46
CA ALA A 36 16.23 -13.10 -17.82
C ALA A 36 17.34 -12.85 -18.85
N ASP A 37 18.62 -12.83 -18.45
CA ASP A 37 19.70 -12.56 -19.37
C ASP A 37 19.81 -13.68 -20.42
N GLY A 38 19.81 -13.31 -21.70
CA GLY A 38 19.76 -14.26 -22.82
C GLY A 38 18.41 -14.94 -23.07
N VAL A 39 17.36 -14.64 -22.31
CA VAL A 39 16.01 -15.16 -22.56
C VAL A 39 15.26 -14.23 -23.52
N ASP A 40 14.86 -14.74 -24.68
CA ASP A 40 14.05 -14.00 -25.65
C ASP A 40 12.57 -13.98 -25.22
N LEU A 41 12.04 -12.78 -24.97
CA LEU A 41 10.63 -12.61 -24.59
C LEU A 41 9.65 -12.68 -25.76
N ARG A 42 10.12 -12.53 -27.02
CA ARG A 42 9.25 -12.45 -28.21
C ARG A 42 8.25 -13.60 -28.32
N PRO A 43 8.62 -14.89 -28.13
CA PRO A 43 7.68 -15.99 -28.27
C PRO A 43 6.49 -15.90 -27.31
N ALA A 44 6.68 -15.28 -26.14
CA ALA A 44 5.61 -15.10 -25.16
C ALA A 44 4.71 -13.90 -25.50
N ILE A 45 5.32 -12.77 -25.89
CA ILE A 45 4.58 -11.50 -26.04
C ILE A 45 3.97 -11.30 -27.43
N ASP A 46 4.60 -11.82 -28.48
CA ASP A 46 4.18 -11.59 -29.88
C ASP A 46 2.73 -12.03 -30.15
N PRO A 47 2.26 -13.22 -29.70
CA PRO A 47 0.87 -13.62 -29.87
C PRO A 47 -0.13 -12.63 -29.23
N ILE A 48 0.25 -12.02 -28.10
CA ILE A 48 -0.57 -11.01 -27.42
C ILE A 48 -0.61 -9.72 -28.22
N LEU A 49 0.53 -9.26 -28.74
CA LEU A 49 0.61 -8.06 -29.58
C LEU A 49 -0.19 -8.23 -30.87
N GLN A 50 -0.07 -9.38 -31.54
CA GLN A 50 -0.85 -9.70 -32.75
C GLN A 50 -2.35 -9.74 -32.48
N ARG A 51 -2.76 -10.35 -31.36
CA ARG A 51 -4.18 -10.37 -30.95
C ARG A 51 -4.73 -8.94 -30.79
N TRP A 52 -4.03 -8.08 -30.06
CA TRP A 52 -4.47 -6.70 -29.86
C TRP A 52 -4.37 -5.84 -31.13
N ALA A 53 -3.42 -6.13 -32.02
CA ALA A 53 -3.35 -5.52 -33.34
C ALA A 53 -4.58 -5.90 -34.18
N ALA A 54 -5.03 -7.15 -34.12
CA ALA A 54 -6.25 -7.59 -34.79
C ALA A 54 -7.50 -6.90 -34.20
N VAL A 55 -7.57 -6.74 -32.86
CA VAL A 55 -8.63 -5.95 -32.22
C VAL A 55 -8.61 -4.50 -32.73
N ALA A 56 -7.45 -3.87 -32.83
CA ALA A 56 -7.32 -2.51 -33.34
C ALA A 56 -7.70 -2.38 -34.84
N ALA A 57 -7.47 -3.43 -35.63
CA ALA A 57 -7.81 -3.48 -37.05
C ALA A 57 -9.29 -3.85 -37.32
N SER A 58 -10.01 -4.35 -36.31
CA SER A 58 -11.41 -4.73 -36.45
C SER A 58 -12.28 -3.53 -36.86
N PRO A 59 -13.20 -3.68 -37.84
CA PRO A 59 -14.14 -2.63 -38.25
C PRO A 59 -15.01 -2.10 -37.10
N ASP A 60 -15.28 -2.93 -36.09
CA ASP A 60 -16.12 -2.58 -34.95
C ASP A 60 -15.39 -1.72 -33.90
N THR A 61 -14.07 -1.65 -33.96
CA THR A 61 -13.27 -0.88 -33.01
C THR A 61 -13.30 0.60 -33.40
N PRO A 62 -13.81 1.50 -32.54
CA PRO A 62 -13.84 2.93 -32.84
C PRO A 62 -12.44 3.46 -33.13
N ARG A 63 -12.29 4.28 -34.18
CA ARG A 63 -10.98 4.83 -34.61
C ARG A 63 -10.13 5.40 -33.45
N PRO A 64 -10.69 6.14 -32.47
CA PRO A 64 -9.90 6.62 -31.33
C PRO A 64 -9.37 5.51 -30.42
N MET A 65 -10.09 4.38 -30.28
CA MET A 65 -9.62 3.21 -29.54
C MET A 65 -8.52 2.49 -30.32
N ALA A 66 -8.74 2.25 -31.62
CA ALA A 66 -7.72 1.63 -32.48
C ALA A 66 -6.39 2.40 -32.46
N ALA A 67 -6.44 3.73 -32.54
CA ALA A 67 -5.26 4.59 -32.44
C ALA A 67 -4.55 4.47 -31.08
N LEU A 68 -5.32 4.34 -29.99
CA LEU A 68 -4.80 4.17 -28.64
C LEU A 68 -4.13 2.80 -28.47
N ILE A 69 -4.78 1.72 -28.91
CA ILE A 69 -4.22 0.36 -28.90
C ILE A 69 -2.91 0.35 -29.68
N ASN A 70 -2.92 0.83 -30.93
CA ASN A 70 -1.74 0.88 -31.78
C ASN A 70 -0.61 1.71 -31.16
N LYS A 71 -0.92 2.80 -30.44
CA LYS A 71 0.07 3.56 -29.69
C LYS A 71 0.69 2.73 -28.56
N ALA A 72 -0.13 2.01 -27.80
CA ALA A 72 0.36 1.13 -26.73
C ALA A 72 1.24 0.00 -27.28
N LEU A 73 0.81 -0.66 -28.35
CA LEU A 73 1.56 -1.75 -29.00
C LEU A 73 2.93 -1.30 -29.49
N ARG A 74 3.03 -0.11 -30.10
CA ARG A 74 4.31 0.46 -30.55
C ARG A 74 5.32 0.65 -29.41
N ASN A 75 4.86 0.87 -28.17
CA ASN A 75 5.78 0.98 -27.04
C ASN A 75 6.46 -0.36 -26.71
N PHE A 76 5.83 -1.49 -27.05
CA PHE A 76 6.38 -2.84 -26.87
C PHE A 76 7.09 -3.37 -28.13
N GLN A 77 7.33 -2.49 -29.10
CA GLN A 77 8.09 -2.78 -30.31
C GLN A 77 9.38 -1.95 -30.33
N SER A 78 10.43 -2.51 -30.89
CA SER A 78 11.67 -1.80 -31.21
C SER A 78 11.49 -0.90 -32.45
N SER A 79 12.50 -0.09 -32.79
CA SER A 79 12.45 0.80 -33.96
C SER A 79 12.20 0.08 -35.29
N GLY A 80 12.46 -1.23 -35.37
CA GLY A 80 12.17 -2.07 -36.53
C GLY A 80 10.76 -2.68 -36.55
N GLY A 81 9.89 -2.37 -35.58
CA GLY A 81 8.56 -2.97 -35.44
C GLY A 81 8.56 -4.35 -34.74
N GLU A 82 9.74 -4.93 -34.51
CA GLU A 82 9.92 -6.20 -33.81
C GLU A 82 9.56 -6.08 -32.32
N PRO A 83 8.85 -7.05 -31.70
CA PRO A 83 8.57 -7.01 -30.27
C PRO A 83 9.83 -6.95 -29.41
N VAL A 84 9.73 -6.34 -28.23
CA VAL A 84 10.85 -6.22 -27.29
C VAL A 84 11.39 -7.60 -26.86
N GLN A 85 12.70 -7.78 -26.98
CA GLN A 85 13.35 -9.07 -26.72
C GLN A 85 13.79 -9.25 -25.27
N SER A 86 14.10 -8.15 -24.57
CA SER A 86 14.67 -8.17 -23.22
C SER A 86 13.69 -7.73 -22.15
N LEU A 87 13.82 -8.28 -20.94
CA LEU A 87 13.01 -7.91 -19.78
C LEU A 87 13.17 -6.42 -19.39
N ARG A 88 14.36 -5.84 -19.58
CA ARG A 88 14.58 -4.40 -19.31
C ARG A 88 13.79 -3.52 -20.28
N SER A 89 13.83 -3.84 -21.57
CA SER A 89 13.05 -3.11 -22.58
C SER A 89 11.57 -3.25 -22.29
N PHE A 90 11.10 -4.45 -21.96
CA PHE A 90 9.71 -4.71 -21.57
C PHE A 90 9.28 -3.89 -20.35
N GLN A 91 10.07 -3.88 -19.27
CA GLN A 91 9.76 -3.10 -18.07
C GLN A 91 9.67 -1.60 -18.38
N ARG A 92 10.59 -1.05 -19.18
CA ARG A 92 10.55 0.36 -19.58
C ARG A 92 9.28 0.69 -20.38
N SER A 93 8.88 -0.19 -21.30
CA SER A 93 7.64 -0.05 -22.06
C SER A 93 6.41 -0.13 -21.15
N LYS A 94 6.46 -1.00 -20.13
CA LYS A 94 5.42 -1.15 -19.10
C LYS A 94 5.28 0.12 -18.26
N GLU A 95 6.38 0.72 -17.82
CA GLU A 95 6.38 1.98 -17.06
C GLU A 95 5.73 3.11 -17.86
N PHE A 96 6.09 3.27 -19.14
CA PHE A 96 5.44 4.27 -19.99
C PHE A 96 3.92 4.03 -20.16
N LEU A 97 3.51 2.76 -20.20
CA LEU A 97 2.10 2.41 -20.26
C LEU A 97 1.38 2.71 -18.94
N ASP A 98 2.01 2.46 -17.78
CA ASP A 98 1.47 2.83 -16.47
C ASP A 98 1.20 4.33 -16.39
N ASP A 99 2.19 5.16 -16.76
CA ASP A 99 2.06 6.62 -16.72
C ASP A 99 0.88 7.10 -17.59
N THR A 100 0.69 6.45 -18.74
CA THR A 100 -0.45 6.72 -19.63
C THR A 100 -1.78 6.30 -19.00
N ILE A 101 -1.82 5.12 -18.37
CA ILE A 101 -3.02 4.62 -17.67
C ILE A 101 -3.38 5.57 -16.52
N GLU A 102 -2.41 5.92 -15.67
CA GLU A 102 -2.59 6.81 -14.53
C GLU A 102 -3.17 8.17 -14.95
N THR A 103 -2.58 8.77 -15.99
CA THR A 103 -3.07 10.04 -16.56
C THR A 103 -4.53 9.95 -17.02
N LEU A 104 -4.92 8.81 -17.62
CA LEU A 104 -6.28 8.59 -18.11
C LEU A 104 -7.28 8.28 -16.99
N VAL A 105 -6.87 7.58 -15.93
CA VAL A 105 -7.69 7.30 -14.74
C VAL A 105 -8.02 8.59 -14.00
N ASN A 106 -7.01 9.45 -13.81
CA ASN A 106 -7.13 10.71 -13.07
C ASN A 106 -7.92 11.79 -13.82
N SER A 107 -8.34 11.51 -15.06
CA SER A 107 -9.20 12.39 -15.80
C SER A 107 -10.63 12.46 -15.24
N ALA A 108 -11.20 13.66 -15.24
CA ALA A 108 -12.63 13.87 -14.95
C ALA A 108 -13.54 13.32 -16.07
N ASN A 109 -13.01 13.04 -17.26
CA ASN A 109 -13.78 12.57 -18.40
C ASN A 109 -13.99 11.05 -18.36
N GLY A 110 -15.24 10.60 -18.19
CA GLY A 110 -15.58 9.16 -18.15
C GLY A 110 -15.11 8.37 -19.38
N LYS A 111 -15.03 8.97 -20.58
CA LYS A 111 -14.49 8.31 -21.78
C LYS A 111 -12.99 8.02 -21.66
N GLN A 112 -12.25 8.81 -20.89
CA GLN A 112 -10.82 8.59 -20.64
C GLN A 112 -10.60 7.44 -19.64
N ARG A 113 -11.48 7.27 -18.65
CA ARG A 113 -11.43 6.10 -17.76
C ARG A 113 -11.71 4.80 -18.49
N ALA A 114 -12.67 4.78 -19.43
CA ALA A 114 -12.90 3.63 -20.29
C ALA A 114 -11.65 3.25 -21.11
N ARG A 115 -10.90 4.26 -21.60
CA ARG A 115 -9.61 4.06 -22.28
C ARG A 115 -8.54 3.49 -21.37
N ALA A 116 -8.48 3.94 -20.11
CA ALA A 116 -7.58 3.38 -19.11
C ALA A 116 -7.87 1.90 -18.86
N GLY A 117 -9.15 1.52 -18.78
CA GLY A 117 -9.58 0.13 -18.63
C GLY A 117 -9.04 -0.77 -19.75
N LEU A 118 -9.20 -0.34 -21.01
CA LEU A 118 -8.67 -1.03 -22.19
C LEU A 118 -7.14 -1.18 -22.16
N LEU A 119 -6.41 -0.12 -21.81
CA LEU A 119 -4.96 -0.20 -21.68
C LEU A 119 -4.53 -1.13 -20.53
N GLY A 120 -5.29 -1.15 -19.44
CA GLY A 120 -5.08 -2.08 -18.33
C GLY A 120 -5.29 -3.53 -18.74
N GLU A 121 -6.23 -3.83 -19.65
CA GLU A 121 -6.40 -5.17 -20.22
C GLU A 121 -5.18 -5.61 -21.02
N ILE A 122 -4.71 -4.76 -21.94
CA ILE A 122 -3.48 -5.00 -22.73
C ILE A 122 -2.30 -5.28 -21.79
N GLN A 123 -2.13 -4.45 -20.77
CA GLN A 123 -1.04 -4.61 -19.80
C GLN A 123 -1.14 -5.93 -19.05
N ARG A 124 -2.32 -6.31 -18.55
CA ARG A 124 -2.52 -7.58 -17.82
C ARG A 124 -2.20 -8.78 -18.69
N ASP A 125 -2.62 -8.77 -19.96
CA ASP A 125 -2.32 -9.85 -20.90
C ASP A 125 -0.82 -9.99 -21.16
N LEU A 126 -0.13 -8.86 -21.38
CA LEU A 126 1.32 -8.85 -21.59
C LEU A 126 2.09 -9.32 -20.35
N LEU A 127 1.67 -8.88 -19.16
CA LEU A 127 2.26 -9.33 -17.90
C LEU A 127 2.03 -10.82 -17.68
N ALA A 128 0.83 -11.33 -17.94
CA ALA A 128 0.52 -12.75 -17.82
C ALA A 128 1.38 -13.60 -18.76
N ALA A 129 1.64 -13.13 -19.98
CA ALA A 129 2.53 -13.81 -20.92
C ALA A 129 3.98 -13.86 -20.41
N VAL A 130 4.51 -12.77 -19.84
CA VAL A 130 5.85 -12.75 -19.25
C VAL A 130 5.92 -13.62 -17.98
N ASP A 131 4.87 -13.61 -17.17
CA ASP A 131 4.79 -14.41 -15.94
C ASP A 131 4.76 -15.92 -16.20
N ALA A 132 4.31 -16.33 -17.41
CA ALA A 132 4.31 -17.73 -17.83
C ALA A 132 5.70 -18.24 -18.25
N ILE A 133 6.71 -17.37 -18.42
CA ILE A 133 8.05 -17.78 -18.83
C ILE A 133 8.76 -18.48 -17.66
N PRO A 134 9.26 -19.71 -17.83
CA PRO A 134 9.95 -20.44 -16.77
C PRO A 134 11.12 -19.65 -16.17
N ASN A 135 11.23 -19.64 -14.84
CA ASN A 135 12.23 -18.93 -14.03
C ASN A 135 12.16 -17.40 -14.08
N VAL A 136 11.94 -16.80 -15.26
CA VAL A 136 11.83 -15.35 -15.46
C VAL A 136 10.56 -14.80 -14.82
N GLY A 137 9.42 -15.45 -15.09
CA GLY A 137 8.10 -15.02 -14.62
C GLY A 137 8.01 -14.88 -13.10
N PRO A 138 8.32 -15.93 -12.31
CA PRO A 138 8.29 -15.85 -10.85
C PRO A 138 9.21 -14.77 -10.26
N ALA A 139 10.44 -14.63 -10.79
CA ALA A 139 11.39 -13.63 -10.32
C ALA A 139 10.90 -12.20 -10.62
N TYR A 140 10.40 -11.97 -11.83
CA TYR A 140 9.87 -10.68 -12.25
C TYR A 140 8.58 -10.32 -11.50
N SER A 141 7.66 -11.27 -11.33
CA SER A 141 6.43 -11.08 -10.54
C SER A 141 6.74 -10.73 -9.09
N THR A 142 7.73 -11.40 -8.47
CA THR A 142 8.19 -11.06 -7.11
C THR A 142 8.73 -9.63 -7.02
N ALA A 143 9.55 -9.22 -8.00
CA ALA A 143 10.08 -7.85 -8.07
C ALA A 143 8.95 -6.80 -8.20
N ARG A 144 7.96 -7.07 -9.07
CA ARG A 144 6.79 -6.21 -9.24
C ARG A 144 5.92 -6.14 -7.98
N GLY A 145 5.69 -7.26 -7.30
CA GLY A 145 4.91 -7.35 -6.08
C GLY A 145 5.51 -6.54 -4.93
N ALA A 146 6.83 -6.57 -4.78
CA ALA A 146 7.53 -5.75 -3.80
C ALA A 146 7.39 -4.25 -4.11
N PHE A 147 7.51 -3.86 -5.38
CA PHE A 147 7.34 -2.47 -5.79
C PHE A 147 5.90 -1.97 -5.60
N SER A 148 4.89 -2.77 -5.95
CA SER A 148 3.49 -2.41 -5.81
C SER A 148 3.06 -2.28 -4.35
N SER A 149 3.63 -3.09 -3.44
CA SER A 149 3.39 -2.94 -2.01
C SER A 149 3.85 -1.58 -1.48
N SER A 150 5.05 -1.13 -1.86
CA SER A 150 5.55 0.19 -1.44
C SER A 150 4.79 1.34 -2.08
N ALA A 151 4.39 1.19 -3.35
CA ALA A 151 3.57 2.19 -4.04
C ALA A 151 2.22 2.38 -3.33
N ARG A 152 1.54 1.30 -2.94
CA ARG A 152 0.29 1.36 -2.17
C ARG A 152 0.46 1.98 -0.79
N MET A 153 1.57 1.73 -0.11
CA MET A 153 1.89 2.39 1.15
C MET A 153 2.02 3.91 0.99
N ARG A 154 2.66 4.37 -0.08
CA ARG A 154 2.78 5.81 -0.39
C ARG A 154 1.43 6.41 -0.79
N GLU A 155 0.65 5.71 -1.60
CA GLU A 155 -0.72 6.13 -1.95
C GLU A 155 -1.58 6.29 -0.70
N ALA A 156 -1.54 5.32 0.23
CA ALA A 156 -2.24 5.41 1.50
C ALA A 156 -1.75 6.60 2.34
N LEU A 157 -0.44 6.90 2.34
CA LEU A 157 0.11 8.09 3.00
C LEU A 157 -0.42 9.38 2.39
N GLU A 158 -0.46 9.48 1.06
CA GLU A 158 -0.99 10.63 0.33
C GLU A 158 -2.50 10.80 0.55
N ALA A 159 -3.26 9.71 0.51
CA ALA A 159 -4.67 9.68 0.85
C ALA A 159 -4.90 10.18 2.29
N GLY A 160 -4.07 9.75 3.24
CA GLY A 160 -4.08 10.27 4.61
C GLY A 160 -3.85 11.79 4.67
N ARG A 161 -2.91 12.32 3.88
CA ARG A 161 -2.66 13.78 3.78
C ARG A 161 -3.86 14.53 3.21
N ALA A 162 -4.60 13.92 2.28
CA ALA A 162 -5.77 14.50 1.63
C ALA A 162 -7.08 14.32 2.43
N ALA A 163 -7.13 13.39 3.37
CA ALA A 163 -8.34 12.93 4.04
C ALA A 163 -9.20 14.06 4.67
N LEU A 164 -8.57 15.05 5.30
CA LEU A 164 -9.30 16.19 5.88
C LEU A 164 -10.02 17.07 4.85
N ARG A 165 -9.68 16.96 3.56
CA ARG A 165 -10.27 17.74 2.46
C ARG A 165 -11.31 16.96 1.67
N GLU A 166 -11.14 15.64 1.52
CA GLU A 166 -11.99 14.80 0.67
C GLU A 166 -13.35 14.45 1.29
N GLY A 167 -13.46 14.55 2.62
CA GLY A 167 -14.67 14.22 3.37
C GLY A 167 -14.47 12.98 4.25
N SER A 168 -15.19 12.93 5.38
CA SER A 168 -15.03 11.88 6.40
C SER A 168 -15.42 10.50 5.88
N GLU A 169 -16.58 10.39 5.22
CA GLU A 169 -17.10 9.13 4.69
C GLU A 169 -16.17 8.49 3.65
N VAL A 170 -15.75 9.26 2.63
CA VAL A 170 -14.86 8.79 1.56
C VAL A 170 -13.50 8.34 2.12
N SER A 171 -12.95 9.14 3.04
CA SER A 171 -11.67 8.83 3.68
C SER A 171 -11.75 7.61 4.59
N ALA A 172 -12.88 7.44 5.30
CA ALA A 172 -13.16 6.29 6.15
C ALA A 172 -13.31 5.00 5.33
N ASP A 173 -14.03 5.06 4.20
CA ASP A 173 -14.15 3.94 3.26
C ASP A 173 -12.79 3.55 2.69
N ALA A 174 -12.00 4.53 2.24
CA ALA A 174 -10.64 4.29 1.74
C ALA A 174 -9.75 3.64 2.81
N TYR A 175 -9.78 4.17 4.04
CA TYR A 175 -9.03 3.62 5.16
C TYR A 175 -9.40 2.17 5.48
N ARG A 176 -10.70 1.83 5.49
CA ARG A 176 -11.17 0.45 5.72
C ARG A 176 -10.75 -0.51 4.62
N ALA A 177 -10.63 -0.03 3.38
CA ALA A 177 -10.21 -0.85 2.24
C ALA A 177 -8.71 -1.17 2.25
N TYR A 178 -7.90 -0.40 2.97
CA TYR A 178 -6.45 -0.61 3.05
C TYR A 178 -6.06 -1.82 3.92
N ALA A 179 -4.96 -2.48 3.55
CA ALA A 179 -4.32 -3.50 4.39
C ALA A 179 -3.71 -2.87 5.65
N PRO A 180 -3.42 -3.64 6.72
CA PRO A 180 -2.93 -3.08 7.99
C PRO A 180 -1.68 -2.18 7.88
N GLY A 181 -0.76 -2.50 6.96
CA GLY A 181 0.42 -1.68 6.70
C GLY A 181 0.12 -0.36 5.96
N GLU A 182 -0.87 -0.39 5.06
CA GLU A 182 -1.34 0.77 4.31
C GLU A 182 -2.19 1.69 5.21
N GLN A 183 -3.07 1.12 6.03
CA GLN A 183 -3.81 1.81 7.10
C GLN A 183 -2.88 2.59 8.01
N GLN A 184 -1.70 2.02 8.29
CA GLN A 184 -0.72 2.74 9.07
C GLN A 184 -0.21 3.99 8.33
N MET A 185 0.18 3.85 7.08
CA MET A 185 0.71 4.97 6.31
C MET A 185 -0.34 6.07 6.15
N PHE A 186 -1.60 5.68 6.00
CA PHE A 186 -2.74 6.60 6.06
C PHE A 186 -2.79 7.40 7.37
N ARG A 187 -2.64 6.76 8.54
CA ARG A 187 -2.58 7.47 9.84
C ARG A 187 -1.42 8.45 9.91
N VAL A 188 -0.25 8.10 9.38
CA VAL A 188 0.92 8.99 9.33
C VAL A 188 0.63 10.22 8.45
N GLY A 189 0.03 10.01 7.28
CA GLY A 189 -0.39 11.10 6.40
C GLY A 189 -1.45 12.00 7.01
N LEU A 190 -2.44 11.41 7.71
CA LEU A 190 -3.48 12.15 8.41
C LEU A 190 -2.89 13.03 9.52
N ALA A 191 -1.98 12.47 10.33
CA ALA A 191 -1.29 13.22 11.39
C ALA A 191 -0.48 14.41 10.82
N ASP A 192 0.18 14.23 9.68
CA ASP A 192 0.86 15.32 8.96
C ASP A 192 -0.10 16.39 8.45
N SER A 193 -1.27 16.00 7.94
CA SER A 193 -2.31 16.95 7.51
C SER A 193 -2.82 17.80 8.68
N ILE A 194 -3.06 17.17 9.84
CA ILE A 194 -3.49 17.86 11.07
C ILE A 194 -2.41 18.85 11.52
N GLU A 195 -1.14 18.42 11.59
CA GLU A 195 -0.03 19.30 11.98
C GLU A 195 0.08 20.51 11.04
N GLN A 196 -0.01 20.30 9.72
CA GLN A 196 0.04 21.38 8.73
C GLN A 196 -1.14 22.35 8.86
N GLN A 197 -2.35 21.85 9.16
CA GLN A 197 -3.51 22.72 9.39
C GLN A 197 -3.35 23.56 10.65
N MET A 198 -2.84 22.98 11.73
CA MET A 198 -2.53 23.72 12.96
C MET A 198 -1.45 24.78 12.74
N ALA A 199 -0.37 24.43 12.05
CA ALA A 199 0.74 25.35 11.77
C ALA A 199 0.33 26.56 10.89
N ARG A 200 -0.72 26.43 10.08
CA ARG A 200 -1.27 27.51 9.26
C ARG A 200 -2.20 28.46 10.03
N GLN A 201 -2.66 28.08 11.22
CA GLN A 201 -3.51 28.94 12.02
C GLN A 201 -2.72 30.16 12.53
N LYS A 202 -3.39 31.31 12.60
CA LYS A 202 -2.78 32.52 13.19
C LYS A 202 -2.52 32.27 14.68
N ARG A 203 -1.44 32.83 15.23
CA ARG A 203 -1.23 32.84 16.69
C ARG A 203 -2.46 33.48 17.36
N GLY A 204 -3.02 32.85 18.39
CA GLY A 204 -4.28 33.28 19.01
C GLY A 204 -5.55 32.67 18.43
N ALA A 205 -5.46 31.92 17.32
CA ALA A 205 -6.60 31.19 16.78
C ALA A 205 -6.82 29.89 17.57
N ASP A 206 -8.08 29.58 17.84
CA ASP A 206 -8.47 28.35 18.49
C ASP A 206 -8.22 27.14 17.58
N VAL A 207 -7.09 26.45 17.81
CA VAL A 207 -6.69 25.25 17.08
C VAL A 207 -7.63 24.07 17.32
N THR A 208 -8.45 24.11 18.38
CA THR A 208 -9.36 23.02 18.70
C THR A 208 -10.56 22.97 17.74
N GLN A 209 -10.88 24.08 17.05
CA GLN A 209 -11.99 24.17 16.10
C GLN A 209 -11.94 23.08 15.03
N LEU A 210 -10.73 22.70 14.58
CA LEU A 210 -10.55 21.62 13.61
C LEU A 210 -11.17 20.30 14.09
N PHE A 211 -10.95 19.98 15.36
CA PHE A 211 -11.38 18.73 15.98
C PHE A 211 -12.83 18.78 16.48
N GLN A 212 -13.43 19.96 16.53
CA GLN A 212 -14.84 20.12 16.89
C GLN A 212 -15.78 19.82 15.73
N THR A 213 -15.27 19.82 14.49
CA THR A 213 -16.12 19.53 13.34
C THR A 213 -16.58 18.06 13.37
N PRO A 214 -17.87 17.76 13.14
CA PRO A 214 -18.38 16.39 13.14
C PRO A 214 -17.62 15.48 12.18
N ARG A 215 -17.27 16.01 11.00
CA ARG A 215 -16.50 15.30 9.98
C ARG A 215 -15.12 14.87 10.48
N THR A 216 -14.39 15.76 11.13
CA THR A 216 -13.09 15.38 11.71
C THR A 216 -13.30 14.32 12.79
N GLN A 217 -14.28 14.49 13.69
CA GLN A 217 -14.52 13.51 14.76
C GLN A 217 -14.85 12.11 14.22
N GLU A 218 -15.74 12.01 13.24
CA GLU A 218 -16.07 10.75 12.56
C GLU A 218 -14.82 10.09 11.97
N LEU A 219 -14.02 10.87 11.22
CA LEU A 219 -12.79 10.36 10.62
C LEU A 219 -11.78 9.88 11.67
N LEU A 220 -11.57 10.65 12.75
CA LEU A 220 -10.64 10.26 13.81
C LEU A 220 -11.16 9.03 14.57
N GLN A 221 -12.47 8.89 14.80
CA GLN A 221 -13.05 7.71 15.44
C GLN A 221 -12.86 6.44 14.59
N GLU A 222 -12.92 6.56 13.27
CA GLU A 222 -12.72 5.43 12.36
C GLU A 222 -11.24 5.05 12.24
N VAL A 223 -10.38 6.05 12.05
CA VAL A 223 -8.96 5.83 11.70
C VAL A 223 -8.14 5.50 12.94
N MET A 224 -8.50 6.05 14.09
CA MET A 224 -7.77 5.86 15.35
C MET A 224 -8.30 4.69 16.17
N PRO A 225 -7.44 4.06 16.96
CA PRO A 225 -7.90 3.20 18.04
C PRO A 225 -8.88 3.95 18.96
N GLN A 226 -9.95 3.27 19.37
CA GLN A 226 -11.04 3.86 20.16
C GLN A 226 -10.55 4.53 21.46
N ASP A 227 -9.52 3.97 22.09
CA ASP A 227 -8.90 4.53 23.32
C ASP A 227 -8.19 5.87 23.09
N THR A 228 -7.73 6.11 21.86
CA THR A 228 -6.99 7.31 21.48
C THR A 228 -7.98 8.40 21.09
N ALA A 229 -9.04 8.06 20.34
CA ALA A 229 -10.12 8.99 20.02
C ALA A 229 -10.80 9.57 21.29
N GLN A 230 -11.03 8.73 22.31
CA GLN A 230 -11.60 9.18 23.59
C GLN A 230 -10.68 10.16 24.34
N ARG A 231 -9.37 9.88 24.37
CA ARG A 231 -8.38 10.77 25.00
C ARG A 231 -8.35 12.14 24.32
N ILE A 232 -8.35 12.14 22.99
CA ILE A 232 -8.38 13.38 22.19
C ILE A 232 -9.65 14.17 22.49
N GLY A 233 -10.81 13.50 22.53
CA GLY A 233 -12.07 14.11 22.93
C GLY A 233 -11.99 14.77 24.32
N GLY A 234 -11.38 14.09 25.29
CA GLY A 234 -11.15 14.64 26.63
C GLY A 234 -10.28 15.89 26.63
N VAL A 235 -9.14 15.86 25.93
CA VAL A 235 -8.22 17.02 25.81
C VAL A 235 -8.91 18.22 25.15
N ILE A 236 -9.69 17.99 24.08
CA ILE A 236 -10.44 19.06 23.40
C ILE A 236 -11.52 19.65 24.31
N GLN A 237 -12.21 18.80 25.09
CA GLN A 237 -13.24 19.27 26.02
C GLN A 237 -12.64 20.10 27.17
N SER A 238 -11.50 19.67 27.74
CA SER A 238 -10.81 20.44 28.76
C SER A 238 -10.28 21.77 28.23
N GLU A 239 -9.72 21.78 27.02
CA GLU A 239 -9.20 23.00 26.38
C GLU A 239 -10.33 23.99 26.05
N ASN A 240 -11.47 23.49 25.59
CA ASN A 240 -12.67 24.30 25.37
C ASN A 240 -13.20 24.92 26.66
N ALA A 241 -13.26 24.15 27.75
CA ALA A 241 -13.68 24.66 29.04
C ALA A 241 -12.72 25.77 29.52
N MET A 242 -11.42 25.54 29.40
CA MET A 242 -10.38 26.51 29.78
C MET A 242 -10.45 27.78 28.91
N THR A 243 -10.63 27.65 27.61
CA THR A 243 -10.77 28.78 26.67
C THR A 243 -12.01 29.62 26.99
N ARG A 244 -13.16 28.98 27.27
CA ARG A 244 -14.39 29.68 27.69
C ARG A 244 -14.20 30.40 29.03
N SER A 245 -13.61 29.74 30.02
CA SER A 245 -13.32 30.36 31.33
C SER A 245 -12.35 31.53 31.20
N ASN A 246 -11.30 31.40 30.39
CA ASN A 246 -10.33 32.46 30.17
C ASN A 246 -10.94 33.68 29.47
N ASN A 247 -11.83 33.47 28.49
CA ASN A 247 -12.56 34.57 27.84
C ASN A 247 -13.47 35.33 28.82
N VAL A 248 -14.01 34.66 29.84
CA VAL A 248 -14.85 35.28 30.87
C VAL A 248 -14.02 35.97 31.96
N VAL A 249 -12.92 35.36 32.41
CA VAL A 249 -12.11 35.85 33.55
C VAL A 249 -11.10 36.92 33.13
N PHE A 250 -10.50 36.79 31.94
CA PHE A 250 -9.37 37.62 31.51
C PHE A 250 -9.71 38.57 30.36
N GLY A 251 -11.00 38.91 30.16
CA GLY A 251 -11.43 39.88 29.15
C GLY A 251 -10.55 41.13 29.20
N ASN A 252 -9.56 41.20 28.28
CA ASN A 252 -8.52 42.23 28.03
C ASN A 252 -7.03 41.90 28.25
N SER A 253 -6.60 40.71 28.72
CA SER A 253 -5.14 40.42 28.80
C SER A 253 -4.65 39.52 27.65
N ALA A 254 -3.98 40.11 26.66
CA ALA A 254 -3.40 39.41 25.51
C ALA A 254 -2.28 38.42 25.89
N THR A 255 -1.68 38.55 27.08
CA THR A 255 -0.60 37.68 27.55
C THR A 255 -1.12 36.34 28.05
N ALA A 256 -2.25 36.33 28.78
CA ALA A 256 -2.85 35.08 29.28
C ALA A 256 -3.30 34.17 28.13
N GLN A 257 -3.84 34.75 27.06
CA GLN A 257 -4.26 34.00 25.88
C GLN A 257 -3.10 33.28 25.20
N ARG A 258 -1.95 33.95 25.03
CA ARG A 258 -0.76 33.33 24.42
C ARG A 258 -0.22 32.15 25.23
N MET A 259 -0.22 32.25 26.56
CA MET A 259 0.24 31.14 27.41
C MET A 259 -0.69 29.93 27.35
N ALA A 260 -2.00 30.14 27.23
CA ALA A 260 -2.97 29.06 27.04
C ALA A 260 -2.78 28.39 25.67
N ASP A 261 -2.61 29.18 24.61
CA ASP A 261 -2.36 28.67 23.25
C ASP A 261 -1.10 27.79 23.20
N ASP A 262 -0.01 28.22 23.86
CA ASP A 262 1.24 27.47 23.92
C ASP A 262 1.06 26.13 24.66
N GLN A 263 0.25 26.09 25.71
CA GLN A 263 -0.07 24.85 26.43
C GLN A 263 -0.93 23.89 25.59
N ALA A 264 -1.97 24.41 24.93
CA ALA A 264 -2.84 23.64 24.04
C ALA A 264 -2.04 23.00 22.89
N PHE A 265 -1.13 23.78 22.30
CA PHE A 265 -0.26 23.31 21.23
C PHE A 265 0.65 22.16 21.67
N ASN A 266 1.23 22.24 22.87
CA ASN A 266 2.08 21.19 23.43
C ASN A 266 1.31 19.89 23.70
N GLN A 267 0.10 19.97 24.27
CA GLN A 267 -0.75 18.79 24.51
C GLN A 267 -1.20 18.15 23.19
N MET A 268 -1.53 18.95 22.19
CA MET A 268 -1.92 18.44 20.88
C MET A 268 -0.75 17.81 20.12
N SER A 269 0.46 18.31 20.32
CA SER A 269 1.68 17.70 19.75
C SER A 269 1.88 16.27 20.27
N GLU A 270 1.60 16.00 21.56
CA GLU A 270 1.66 14.66 22.13
C GLU A 270 0.63 13.70 21.52
N VAL A 271 -0.58 14.21 21.22
CA VAL A 271 -1.61 13.45 20.50
C VAL A 271 -1.12 13.08 19.09
N ILE A 272 -0.58 14.04 18.34
CA ILE A 272 -0.03 13.81 17.00
C ILE A 272 1.11 12.80 17.05
N ASP A 273 1.98 12.90 18.05
CA ASP A 273 3.05 11.93 18.27
C ASP A 273 2.51 10.55 18.62
N THR A 274 1.40 10.46 19.35
CA THR A 274 0.74 9.18 19.63
C THR A 274 0.23 8.52 18.34
N LEU A 275 -0.32 9.31 17.42
CA LEU A 275 -0.76 8.84 16.10
C LEU A 275 0.40 8.35 15.23
N ARG A 276 1.55 9.02 15.32
CA ARG A 276 2.77 8.63 14.60
C ARG A 276 3.42 7.39 15.21
N ASN A 277 3.53 7.33 16.53
CA ASN A 277 4.42 6.42 17.24
C ASN A 277 3.76 5.11 17.70
N ARG A 278 2.43 5.07 17.90
CA ARG A 278 1.78 3.84 18.38
C ARG A 278 1.66 2.72 17.36
N SER A 279 1.94 2.97 16.08
CA SER A 279 1.45 2.02 15.08
C SER A 279 2.44 1.03 14.47
N VAL A 280 3.74 1.29 14.31
CA VAL A 280 4.63 0.30 13.66
C VAL A 280 6.01 0.19 14.30
N THR A 281 6.64 1.29 14.69
CA THR A 281 7.93 1.20 15.39
C THR A 281 7.75 0.62 16.79
N GLY A 282 6.67 0.94 17.52
CA GLY A 282 6.41 0.34 18.82
C GLY A 282 6.05 -1.16 18.75
N ALA A 283 5.11 -1.59 17.91
CA ALA A 283 4.59 -2.96 18.00
C ALA A 283 5.58 -4.04 17.52
N ALA A 284 6.29 -3.81 16.40
CA ALA A 284 7.30 -4.74 15.89
C ALA A 284 8.59 -4.71 16.75
N LEU A 285 9.03 -3.53 17.19
CA LEU A 285 10.18 -3.42 18.11
C LEU A 285 9.83 -3.91 19.52
N ASN A 286 8.61 -3.74 20.02
CA ASN A 286 8.20 -4.25 21.35
C ASN A 286 7.99 -5.75 21.33
N TYR A 287 7.54 -6.35 20.22
CA TYR A 287 7.52 -7.80 20.08
C TYR A 287 8.94 -8.36 20.01
N ALA A 288 9.81 -7.79 19.18
CA ALA A 288 11.23 -8.15 19.14
C ALA A 288 11.91 -7.92 20.49
N ALA A 289 11.68 -6.78 21.16
CA ALA A 289 12.25 -6.46 22.47
C ALA A 289 11.68 -7.33 23.59
N ARG A 290 10.41 -7.75 23.55
CA ARG A 290 9.86 -8.74 24.49
C ARG A 290 10.44 -10.13 24.27
N VAL A 291 10.68 -10.53 23.03
CA VAL A 291 11.36 -11.80 22.71
C VAL A 291 12.82 -11.73 23.15
N LEU A 292 13.53 -10.63 22.88
CA LEU A 292 14.90 -10.40 23.35
C LEU A 292 14.97 -10.35 24.89
N ASN A 293 14.02 -9.72 25.56
CA ASN A 293 13.96 -9.65 27.03
C ASN A 293 13.64 -11.03 27.63
N LYS A 294 12.62 -11.73 27.13
CA LYS A 294 12.16 -13.03 27.67
C LYS A 294 13.05 -14.21 27.31
N ALA A 295 13.67 -14.20 26.12
CA ALA A 295 14.53 -15.29 25.65
C ALA A 295 16.01 -15.06 25.98
N LEU A 296 16.46 -13.80 26.10
CA LEU A 296 17.89 -13.47 26.20
C LEU A 296 18.27 -12.66 27.46
N GLY A 297 17.30 -12.24 28.27
CA GLY A 297 17.55 -11.58 29.55
C GLY A 297 18.09 -10.14 29.45
N PHE A 298 17.99 -9.51 28.27
CA PHE A 298 18.39 -8.10 28.12
C PHE A 298 17.44 -7.17 28.87
N ARG A 299 17.99 -6.09 29.41
CA ARG A 299 17.18 -4.98 29.94
C ARG A 299 16.36 -4.38 28.80
N ALA A 300 15.13 -3.94 29.10
CA ALA A 300 14.18 -3.46 28.09
C ALA A 300 14.76 -2.37 27.17
N ASP A 301 15.64 -1.54 27.71
CA ASP A 301 16.25 -0.41 27.01
C ASP A 301 17.32 -0.88 26.00
N GLU A 302 18.16 -1.86 26.38
CA GLU A 302 19.15 -2.49 25.49
C GLU A 302 18.47 -3.33 24.41
N ALA A 303 17.41 -4.07 24.74
CA ALA A 303 16.64 -4.85 23.79
C ALA A 303 15.98 -3.96 22.71
N THR A 304 15.55 -2.76 23.10
CA THR A 304 14.95 -1.78 22.18
C THR A 304 16.00 -1.15 21.27
N GLN A 305 17.21 -0.84 21.79
CA GLN A 305 18.33 -0.40 20.96
C GLN A 305 18.77 -1.48 19.98
N ILE A 306 18.93 -2.72 20.44
CA ILE A 306 19.30 -3.86 19.58
C ILE A 306 18.26 -4.08 18.49
N ALA A 307 16.97 -4.11 18.85
CA ALA A 307 15.90 -4.24 17.87
C ALA A 307 15.93 -3.07 16.87
N ARG A 308 16.10 -1.84 17.33
CA ARG A 308 16.22 -0.67 16.45
C ARG A 308 17.40 -0.85 15.49
N THR A 309 18.59 -1.16 15.98
CA THR A 309 19.78 -1.38 15.15
C THR A 309 19.58 -2.54 14.15
N LEU A 310 18.98 -3.65 14.55
CA LEU A 310 18.70 -4.79 13.67
C LEU A 310 17.67 -4.47 12.56
N PHE A 311 16.74 -3.56 12.81
CA PHE A 311 15.70 -3.17 11.86
C PHE A 311 16.04 -1.92 11.05
N THR A 312 17.01 -1.09 11.47
CA THR A 312 17.32 0.18 10.82
C THR A 312 18.77 0.34 10.36
N ALA A 313 19.70 -0.53 10.75
CA ALA A 313 21.10 -0.40 10.37
C ALA A 313 21.42 -1.15 9.07
N ASP A 314 22.50 -0.73 8.40
CA ASP A 314 23.05 -1.37 7.21
C ASP A 314 23.59 -2.78 7.52
N ARG A 315 23.78 -3.61 6.48
CA ARG A 315 24.22 -5.02 6.63
C ARG A 315 25.49 -5.17 7.47
N GLY A 316 26.45 -4.25 7.34
CA GLY A 316 27.69 -4.27 8.13
C GLY A 316 27.43 -4.04 9.63
N SER A 317 26.62 -3.05 9.97
CA SER A 317 26.23 -2.79 11.36
C SER A 317 25.36 -3.89 11.96
N ILE A 318 24.57 -4.61 11.15
CA ILE A 318 23.82 -5.79 11.59
C ILE A 318 24.78 -6.91 11.98
N ASP A 319 25.79 -7.19 11.16
CA ASP A 319 26.78 -8.23 11.44
C ASP A 319 27.62 -7.90 12.69
N ASP A 320 28.01 -6.63 12.87
CA ASP A 320 28.70 -6.16 14.07
C ASP A 320 27.80 -6.26 15.32
N THR A 321 26.52 -5.94 15.19
CA THR A 321 25.52 -6.07 16.27
C THR A 321 25.30 -7.54 16.62
N ILE A 322 25.19 -8.42 15.63
CA ILE A 322 25.09 -9.87 15.84
C ILE A 322 26.37 -10.42 16.47
N ALA A 323 27.56 -9.95 16.07
CA ALA A 323 28.83 -10.36 16.66
C ALA A 323 28.97 -9.88 18.12
N GLN A 324 28.47 -8.68 18.45
CA GLN A 324 28.41 -8.20 19.84
C GLN A 324 27.41 -9.01 20.68
N ILE A 325 26.24 -9.31 20.13
CA ILE A 325 25.23 -10.16 20.76
C ILE A 325 25.79 -11.58 20.98
N THR A 326 26.53 -12.11 20.01
CA THR A 326 27.17 -13.44 20.09
C THR A 326 28.24 -13.49 21.17
N ARG A 327 29.09 -12.46 21.26
CA ARG A 327 30.10 -12.34 22.32
C ARG A 327 29.50 -12.23 23.71
N ARG A 328 28.34 -11.57 23.86
CA ARG A 328 27.69 -11.39 25.17
C ARG A 328 26.84 -12.57 25.61
N MET A 329 26.23 -13.31 24.67
CA MET A 329 25.26 -14.37 25.00
C MET A 329 25.82 -15.80 24.85
N GLY A 330 26.99 -15.95 24.22
CA GLY A 330 27.57 -17.24 23.86
C GLY A 330 27.01 -17.79 22.54
N GLU A 331 27.81 -18.62 21.85
CA GLU A 331 27.53 -19.14 20.50
C GLU A 331 26.18 -19.85 20.39
N ASN A 332 25.80 -20.66 21.39
CA ASN A 332 24.57 -21.45 21.35
C ASN A 332 23.30 -20.59 21.33
N LYS A 333 23.23 -19.52 22.16
CA LYS A 333 22.06 -18.63 22.21
C LYS A 333 21.98 -17.73 20.98
N ALA A 334 23.13 -17.30 20.48
CA ALA A 334 23.20 -16.52 19.25
C ALA A 334 22.77 -17.32 18.02
N ALA A 335 23.16 -18.60 17.92
CA ALA A 335 22.72 -19.50 16.86
C ALA A 335 21.19 -19.70 16.91
N GLN A 336 20.61 -19.85 18.11
CA GLN A 336 19.16 -19.99 18.29
C GLN A 336 18.41 -18.71 17.92
N PHE A 337 18.94 -17.54 18.29
CA PHE A 337 18.39 -16.25 17.86
C PHE A 337 18.47 -16.06 16.33
N ALA A 338 19.61 -16.39 15.72
CA ALA A 338 19.77 -16.34 14.26
C ALA A 338 18.79 -17.29 13.54
N GLN A 339 18.55 -18.48 14.09
CA GLN A 339 17.57 -19.43 13.55
C GLN A 339 16.13 -18.89 13.67
N MET A 340 15.78 -18.25 14.79
CA MET A 340 14.49 -17.60 14.99
C MET A 340 14.27 -16.42 14.03
N MET A 341 15.29 -15.59 13.82
CA MET A 341 15.22 -14.48 12.86
C MET A 341 15.08 -14.99 11.42
N ARG A 342 15.79 -16.06 11.04
CA ARG A 342 15.60 -16.73 9.74
C ARG A 342 14.20 -17.30 9.59
N ALA A 343 13.64 -17.92 10.63
CA ALA A 343 12.27 -18.44 10.63
C ALA A 343 11.21 -17.33 10.57
N TYR A 344 11.47 -16.18 11.19
CA TYR A 344 10.61 -15.00 11.09
C TYR A 344 10.67 -14.40 9.69
N GLN A 345 11.87 -14.19 9.14
CA GLN A 345 12.06 -13.72 7.77
C GLN A 345 11.42 -14.68 6.77
N SER A 346 11.55 -16.00 6.94
CA SER A 346 10.90 -16.98 6.05
C SER A 346 9.38 -16.99 6.18
N ARG A 347 8.81 -16.61 7.34
CA ARG A 347 7.35 -16.45 7.50
C ARG A 347 6.84 -15.15 6.91
N VAL A 348 7.52 -14.03 7.12
CA VAL A 348 7.13 -12.73 6.56
C VAL A 348 7.26 -12.74 5.03
N VAL A 349 8.33 -13.34 4.51
CA VAL A 349 8.53 -13.56 3.07
C VAL A 349 7.61 -14.69 2.56
N GLY A 350 7.32 -15.68 3.40
CA GLY A 350 6.40 -16.80 3.10
C GLY A 350 4.92 -16.40 3.03
N THR A 351 4.47 -15.41 3.80
CA THR A 351 3.11 -14.87 3.71
C THR A 351 2.86 -14.07 2.43
N ALA A 352 3.92 -13.58 1.77
CA ALA A 352 3.79 -13.00 0.43
C ALA A 352 3.74 -14.06 -0.69
N SER A 353 4.14 -15.31 -0.41
CA SER A 353 4.14 -16.43 -1.36
C SER A 353 3.05 -17.48 -1.10
N GLY A 354 2.37 -17.42 0.06
CA GLY A 354 1.32 -18.37 0.47
C GLY A 354 -0.08 -18.14 -0.13
N ALA A 355 -0.30 -17.10 -0.93
CA ALA A 355 -1.59 -16.86 -1.60
C ALA A 355 -1.73 -17.57 -2.97
N ALA A 356 -0.71 -18.33 -3.42
CA ALA A 356 -0.69 -18.96 -4.74
C ALA A 356 -0.63 -20.51 -4.70
N GLY A 357 -1.04 -21.15 -3.58
CA GLY A 357 -0.85 -22.59 -3.40
C GLY A 357 -1.95 -23.30 -2.64
N ALA A 358 -3.22 -23.13 -3.04
CA ALA A 358 -4.31 -23.99 -2.56
C ALA A 358 -5.41 -24.15 -3.63
N ALA A 359 -5.07 -24.76 -4.77
CA ALA A 359 -6.04 -25.35 -5.70
C ALA A 359 -5.93 -26.88 -5.63
N GLN A 360 -6.75 -27.42 -4.72
CA GLN A 360 -7.53 -28.66 -4.82
C GLN A 360 -6.98 -29.83 -5.65
N GLN A 361 -6.63 -30.90 -4.94
CA GLN A 361 -6.73 -32.28 -5.41
C GLN A 361 -8.17 -32.58 -5.87
N PRO A 362 -8.38 -33.23 -7.03
CA PRO A 362 -9.69 -33.69 -7.44
C PRO A 362 -10.13 -34.90 -6.59
N PRO A 363 -11.39 -34.96 -6.12
CA PRO A 363 -11.88 -36.13 -5.44
C PRO A 363 -12.05 -37.29 -6.43
N ARG A 364 -11.50 -38.45 -6.06
CA ARG A 364 -11.91 -39.75 -6.61
C ARG A 364 -13.32 -40.09 -6.12
N ARG A 365 -14.09 -40.76 -6.99
CA ARG A 365 -15.19 -41.75 -6.78
C ARG A 365 -16.33 -41.44 -7.76
N ARG A 366 -17.11 -42.40 -8.28
CA ARG A 366 -17.29 -43.84 -8.06
C ARG A 366 -18.06 -44.33 -9.29
N GLU A 367 -17.73 -45.51 -9.79
CA GLU A 367 -18.62 -46.27 -10.66
C GLU A 367 -19.95 -46.53 -9.93
N TYR A 368 -21.06 -46.23 -10.60
CA TYR A 368 -22.38 -46.71 -10.24
C TYR A 368 -23.05 -47.23 -11.51
N THR A 369 -23.18 -48.56 -11.56
CA THR A 369 -24.15 -49.30 -12.36
C THR A 369 -25.51 -49.20 -11.65
N VAL A 370 -26.56 -48.68 -12.30
CA VAL A 370 -27.96 -49.05 -12.01
C VAL A 370 -28.84 -48.91 -13.26
N GLU A 371 -29.42 -50.07 -13.62
CA GLU A 371 -30.69 -50.39 -14.26
C GLU A 371 -31.81 -49.33 -14.44
N GLN A 372 -32.50 -49.51 -15.58
CA GLN A 372 -33.92 -49.33 -15.90
C GLN A 372 -34.87 -48.69 -14.86
N GLN A 373 -35.57 -47.62 -15.27
CA GLN A 373 -37.05 -47.61 -15.42
C GLN A 373 -37.54 -46.28 -16.03
N MET A 374 -38.42 -46.39 -17.03
CA MET A 374 -39.24 -45.28 -17.55
C MET A 374 -40.35 -44.91 -16.56
N PRO A 375 -40.87 -43.67 -16.57
CA PRO A 375 -42.15 -43.46 -17.26
C PRO A 375 -42.27 -42.12 -18.00
N GLY A 376 -43.23 -42.07 -18.94
CA GLY A 376 -43.44 -40.98 -19.88
C GLY A 376 -43.98 -39.67 -19.27
N GLY A 377 -43.84 -38.60 -20.04
CA GLY A 377 -44.35 -37.27 -19.72
C GLY A 377 -44.40 -36.39 -20.97
N SER A 378 -45.61 -36.08 -21.40
CA SER A 378 -46.06 -35.36 -22.59
C SER A 378 -45.28 -34.10 -22.97
N SER A 379 -44.90 -34.03 -24.25
CA SER A 379 -44.47 -32.83 -24.97
C SER A 379 -45.61 -31.80 -25.04
N ARG A 380 -45.38 -30.58 -24.54
CA ARG A 380 -46.14 -29.38 -24.92
C ARG A 380 -45.22 -28.43 -25.69
N LEU A 381 -45.55 -28.25 -26.96
CA LEU A 381 -44.97 -27.24 -27.85
C LEU A 381 -45.34 -25.82 -27.38
N PRO A 382 -44.44 -24.83 -27.47
CA PRO A 382 -44.78 -23.42 -27.31
C PRO A 382 -45.50 -22.87 -28.56
N PRO A 383 -46.41 -21.89 -28.41
CA PRO A 383 -47.16 -21.32 -29.53
C PRO A 383 -46.37 -20.29 -30.35
N ASP A 384 -46.66 -20.25 -31.65
CA ASP A 384 -46.07 -19.36 -32.66
C ASP A 384 -46.29 -17.85 -32.39
N PRO A 385 -45.36 -16.98 -32.82
CA PRO A 385 -45.48 -15.53 -32.72
C PRO A 385 -46.44 -14.92 -33.76
N LYS A 386 -47.24 -13.95 -33.32
CA LYS A 386 -48.21 -13.18 -34.13
C LYS A 386 -47.52 -12.29 -35.18
N PRO A 387 -48.10 -12.13 -36.39
CA PRO A 387 -47.60 -11.21 -37.41
C PRO A 387 -47.93 -9.74 -37.09
N MET A 388 -46.96 -8.84 -37.31
CA MET A 388 -47.16 -7.38 -37.27
C MET A 388 -47.88 -6.86 -38.52
N PRO A 389 -48.68 -5.78 -38.41
CA PRO A 389 -49.39 -5.18 -39.54
C PRO A 389 -48.48 -4.32 -40.45
N PRO A 390 -48.81 -4.22 -41.75
CA PRO A 390 -48.02 -3.50 -42.75
C PRO A 390 -48.14 -1.97 -42.62
N ARG A 391 -47.11 -1.27 -43.10
CA ARG A 391 -47.09 0.18 -43.35
C ARG A 391 -47.62 0.50 -44.73
#